data_AF-A0A6B1YEA7-F1
#
_entry.id   AF-A0A6B1YEA7-F1
#
_cell.length_a   1.000
_cell.length_b   1.000
_cell.length_c   1.000
_cell.angle_alpha   90.00
_cell.angle_beta   90.00
_cell.angle_gamma   90.00
#
_symmetry.space_group_name_H-M   'P 1'
#
loop_
_entity.id
_entity.type
_entity.pdbx_description
1 polymer ?
#
loop_
_entity_poly.entity_id
_entity_poly.type
_entity_poly.pdbx_seq_one_letter_code
_entity_poly.pdbx_strand_id
1 'polypeptide(L)'
;MNQPQGGSAKASTATSATRTRPAMASKRLDLPSTCDICGNARSTGKHQRCSRIRQQTKAVEWASYMANLSARKAQGGRRHA
;
A
#
# COMPACT_ATOMS: atom_id res chain seq x y z
N MET A 1 48.84 -15.31 -3.70
CA MET A 1 47.63 -14.61 -3.22
C MET A 1 46.64 -15.67 -2.76
N ASN A 2 46.45 -15.77 -1.45
CA ASN A 2 45.84 -16.90 -0.74
C ASN A 2 44.38 -16.56 -0.39
N GLN A 3 43.42 -17.38 -0.81
CA GLN A 3 42.04 -17.32 -0.34
C GLN A 3 41.89 -18.21 0.90
N PRO A 4 41.34 -17.72 2.01
CA PRO A 4 40.84 -18.60 3.06
C PRO A 4 39.36 -18.93 2.85
N GLN A 5 39.04 -20.23 2.84
CA GLN A 5 37.70 -20.76 3.06
C GLN A 5 37.43 -20.91 4.57
N GLY A 6 36.16 -20.79 4.99
CA GLY A 6 35.65 -21.15 6.32
C GLY A 6 34.67 -20.10 6.86
N GLY A 7 33.50 -20.41 7.41
CA GLY A 7 32.90 -21.70 7.75
C GLY A 7 31.57 -21.49 8.50
N SER A 8 30.90 -22.62 8.78
CA SER A 8 29.85 -22.83 9.80
C SER A 8 28.51 -22.09 9.64
N ALA A 9 27.54 -22.83 9.11
CA ALA A 9 26.15 -22.73 9.51
C ALA A 9 26.02 -22.99 11.02
N LYS A 10 25.68 -21.98 11.80
CA LYS A 10 24.99 -22.16 13.07
C LYS A 10 23.58 -21.60 12.91
N ALA A 11 22.60 -22.48 12.96
CA ALA A 11 21.23 -22.12 13.27
C ALA A 11 21.20 -21.55 14.69
N SER A 12 21.29 -20.22 14.79
CA SER A 12 21.08 -19.52 16.05
C SER A 12 19.58 -19.37 16.24
N THR A 13 19.06 -20.18 17.16
CA THR A 13 17.76 -19.99 17.83
C THR A 13 17.61 -18.54 18.26
N ALA A 14 16.78 -17.79 17.53
CA ALA A 14 16.49 -16.41 17.84
C ALA A 14 15.48 -16.36 19.00
N THR A 15 16.01 -16.14 20.20
CA THR A 15 15.30 -15.59 21.35
C THR A 15 14.34 -14.50 20.88
N SER A 16 13.06 -14.67 21.20
CA SER A 16 11.98 -13.70 20.98
C SER A 16 12.19 -12.46 21.84
N ALA A 17 13.20 -11.66 21.53
CA ALA A 17 13.23 -10.26 21.91
C ALA A 17 12.02 -9.62 21.22
N THR A 18 11.08 -9.13 22.03
CA THR A 18 9.86 -8.42 21.62
C THR A 18 10.20 -7.38 20.55
N ARG A 19 10.06 -7.76 19.28
CA ARG A 19 10.29 -6.86 18.16
C ARG A 19 9.13 -5.88 18.12
N THR A 20 9.36 -4.66 18.60
CA THR A 20 8.41 -3.54 18.56
C THR A 20 7.94 -3.23 17.13
N ARG A 21 8.79 -3.51 16.13
CA ARG A 21 8.47 -3.30 14.72
C ARG A 21 8.05 -4.63 14.09
N PRO A 22 6.85 -4.73 13.51
CA PRO A 22 6.41 -5.93 12.81
C PRO A 22 7.39 -6.28 11.68
N ALA A 23 7.46 -7.55 11.34
CA ALA A 23 8.26 -8.02 10.22
C ALA A 23 7.86 -7.25 8.95
N MET A 24 8.85 -6.74 8.20
CA MET A 24 8.58 -6.19 6.87
C MET A 24 7.91 -7.26 6.02
N ALA A 25 6.91 -6.87 5.23
CA ALA A 25 6.22 -7.80 4.34
C ALA A 25 7.24 -8.54 3.46
N SER A 26 7.32 -9.85 3.61
CA SER A 26 8.28 -10.71 2.90
C SER A 26 7.87 -10.97 1.44
N LYS A 27 6.60 -10.74 1.11
CA LYS A 27 6.08 -10.86 -0.26
C LYS A 27 6.29 -9.55 -1.02
N ARG A 28 6.79 -9.65 -2.26
CA ARG A 28 6.83 -8.52 -3.20
C ARG A 28 5.42 -8.01 -3.44
N LEU A 29 5.26 -6.69 -3.42
CA LEU A 29 4.01 -6.05 -3.81
C LEU A 29 3.74 -6.38 -5.28
N ASP A 30 2.64 -7.07 -5.56
CA ASP A 30 2.26 -7.44 -6.92
C ASP A 30 1.69 -6.21 -7.62
N LEU A 31 2.59 -5.34 -8.07
CA LEU A 31 2.25 -4.10 -8.74
C LEU A 31 2.54 -4.25 -10.24
N PRO A 32 1.55 -3.98 -11.12
CA PRO A 32 1.76 -4.12 -12.54
C PRO A 32 2.88 -3.20 -13.01
N SER A 33 3.74 -3.73 -13.88
CA SER A 33 4.87 -2.99 -14.46
C SER A 33 4.43 -1.81 -15.33
N THR A 34 3.17 -1.81 -15.77
CA THR A 34 2.56 -0.78 -16.61
C THR A 34 1.65 0.15 -15.82
N CYS A 35 1.51 1.39 -16.29
CA CYS A 35 0.56 2.35 -15.77
C CYS A 35 -0.82 2.12 -16.40
N ASP A 36 -1.85 1.96 -15.59
CA ASP A 36 -3.25 1.81 -16.03
C ASP A 36 -3.83 3.04 -16.74
N ILE A 37 -3.24 4.23 -16.56
CA ILE A 37 -3.75 5.47 -17.18
C ILE A 37 -3.14 5.71 -18.56
N CYS A 38 -1.84 5.45 -18.72
CA CYS A 38 -1.11 5.81 -19.94
C CYS A 38 -0.47 4.60 -20.65
N GLY A 39 -0.59 3.39 -20.12
CA GLY A 39 -0.05 2.15 -20.70
C GLY A 39 1.46 1.99 -20.62
N ASN A 40 2.22 3.07 -20.34
CA ASN A 40 3.67 3.04 -20.30
C ASN A 40 4.22 2.29 -19.07
N ALA A 41 5.47 1.84 -19.16
CA ALA A 41 6.17 1.23 -18.03
C ALA A 41 6.34 2.23 -16.88
N ARG A 42 6.02 1.81 -15.65
CA ARG A 42 6.09 2.64 -14.43
C ARG A 42 7.51 3.14 -14.14
N SER A 43 8.53 2.43 -14.60
CA SER A 43 9.95 2.78 -14.46
C SER A 43 10.38 4.04 -15.23
N THR A 44 9.58 4.52 -16.19
CA THR A 44 9.94 5.67 -17.05
C THR A 44 9.91 7.03 -16.34
N GLY A 45 9.37 7.13 -15.12
CA GLY A 45 9.41 8.36 -14.30
C GLY A 45 8.48 9.51 -14.75
N LYS A 46 7.83 9.44 -15.92
CA LYS A 46 6.99 10.53 -16.48
C LYS A 46 5.52 10.51 -16.02
N HIS A 47 5.25 10.12 -14.76
CA HIS A 47 3.89 9.83 -14.28
C HIS A 47 3.20 10.95 -13.49
N GLN A 48 3.69 12.20 -13.53
CA GLN A 48 3.12 13.31 -12.76
C GLN A 48 1.63 13.57 -13.11
N ARG A 49 1.30 13.61 -14.41
CA ARG A 49 -0.08 13.77 -14.87
C ARG A 49 -0.97 12.60 -14.44
N CYS A 50 -0.47 11.37 -14.56
CA CYS A 50 -1.20 10.16 -14.17
C CYS A 50 -1.44 10.14 -12.65
N SER A 51 -0.45 10.55 -11.85
CA SER A 51 -0.59 10.66 -10.40
C SER A 51 -1.70 11.65 -10.02
N ARG A 52 -1.74 12.83 -10.67
CA ARG A 52 -2.79 13.83 -10.43
C ARG A 52 -4.17 13.29 -10.75
N ILE A 53 -4.34 12.56 -11.85
CA ILE A 53 -5.62 11.92 -12.21
C ILE A 53 -6.05 10.94 -11.12
N ARG A 54 -5.16 10.04 -10.65
CA ARG A 54 -5.51 9.11 -9.56
C ARG A 54 -5.95 9.83 -8.29
N GLN A 55 -5.24 10.89 -7.92
CA GLN A 55 -5.58 11.69 -6.73
C GLN A 55 -6.96 12.33 -6.88
N GLN A 56 -7.30 12.84 -8.07
CA GLN A 56 -8.62 13.39 -8.36
C GLN A 56 -9.72 12.32 -8.27
N THR A 57 -9.51 11.14 -8.87
CA THR A 57 -10.49 10.03 -8.79
C THR A 57 -10.73 9.62 -7.33
N LYS A 58 -9.67 9.42 -6.55
CA LYS A 58 -9.76 9.15 -5.11
C LYS A 58 -10.51 10.23 -4.34
N ALA A 59 -10.29 11.50 -4.68
CA ALA A 59 -10.99 12.61 -4.06
C ALA A 59 -12.49 12.60 -4.39
N VAL A 60 -12.87 12.30 -5.62
CA VAL A 60 -14.28 12.17 -6.06
C VAL A 60 -14.96 11.00 -5.35
N GLU A 61 -14.29 9.83 -5.29
CA GLU A 61 -14.78 8.67 -4.54
C GLU A 61 -15.02 9.02 -3.07
N TRP A 62 -14.07 9.73 -2.45
CA TRP A 62 -14.16 10.13 -1.06
C TRP A 62 -15.29 11.14 -0.82
N ALA A 63 -15.44 12.14 -1.70
CA ALA A 63 -16.54 13.11 -1.63
C ALA A 63 -17.90 12.41 -1.72
N SER A 64 -18.03 11.41 -2.61
CA SER A 64 -19.25 10.61 -2.76
C SER A 64 -19.55 9.78 -1.51
N TYR A 65 -18.54 9.17 -0.91
CA TYR A 65 -18.69 8.42 0.34
C TYR A 65 -19.12 9.33 1.50
N MET A 66 -18.52 10.52 1.63
CA MET A 66 -18.91 11.51 2.64
C MET A 66 -20.35 12.00 2.43
N ALA A 67 -20.76 12.27 1.18
CA ALA A 67 -22.13 12.64 0.85
C ALA A 67 -23.13 11.53 1.18
N ASN A 68 -22.77 10.26 0.96
CA ASN A 68 -23.62 9.13 1.35
C ASN A 68 -23.74 9.02 2.87
N LEU A 69 -22.65 9.19 3.61
CA LEU A 69 -22.70 9.22 5.08
C LEU A 69 -23.53 10.38 5.61
N SER A 70 -23.41 11.58 5.03
CA SER A 70 -24.22 12.74 5.45
C SER A 70 -25.70 12.53 5.13
N ALA A 71 -26.03 11.98 3.96
CA ALA A 71 -27.40 11.62 3.59
C ALA A 71 -27.99 10.57 4.53
N ARG A 72 -27.23 9.52 4.88
CA ARG A 72 -27.65 8.51 5.86
C ARG A 72 -27.87 9.10 7.26
N LYS A 73 -27.01 10.03 7.69
CA LYS A 73 -27.20 10.76 8.96
C LYS A 73 -28.44 11.65 8.92
N ALA A 74 -28.69 12.38 7.83
CA ALA A 74 -29.86 13.22 7.65
C ALA A 74 -31.17 12.41 7.62
N GLN A 75 -31.15 11.23 6.97
CA GLN A 75 -32.28 10.29 6.97
C GLN A 75 -32.48 9.57 8.32
N GLY A 76 -31.46 9.56 9.20
CA GLY A 76 -31.53 9.00 10.54
C GLY A 76 -32.41 9.79 11.52
N GLY A 77 -33.03 10.89 11.09
CA GLY A 77 -34.05 11.59 11.84
C GLY A 77 -35.40 10.86 11.78
N ARG A 78 -35.81 10.30 12.93
CA ARG A 78 -37.12 9.68 13.26
C ARG A 78 -37.24 8.18 12.96
N ARG A 79 -36.58 7.38 13.81
CA ARG A 79 -37.16 6.11 14.30
C ARG A 79 -37.82 6.35 15.65
N HIS A 80 -38.99 6.98 15.61
CA HIS A 80 -39.98 6.93 16.67
C HIS A 80 -41.29 6.52 16.00
N ALA A 81 -41.59 5.23 16.08
CA ALA A 81 -42.91 4.62 15.91
C ALA A 81 -42.84 3.26 16.61
#